data_AF-A0ABD5V9C1-F1
#
_entry.id   AF-A0ABD5V9C1-F1
#
_cell.length_a   1.000
_cell.length_b   1.000
_cell.length_c   1.000
_cell.angle_alpha   90.00
_cell.angle_beta   90.00
_cell.angle_gamma   90.00
#
_symmetry.space_group_name_H-M   'P 1'
#
loop_
_entity.id
_entity.type
_entity.pdbx_description
1 polymer ?
#
loop_
_entity_poly.entity_id
_entity_poly.type
_entity_poly.pdbx_seq_one_letter_code
_entity_poly.pdbx_strand_id
1 'polypeptide(L)'
;MVTNYTTAMATVNVIDGVRYGLDLIVYIFVIGLATGLGLLIGIAIGGVDNIVFSLIGALLALASFLAFYAGMMGILYKVIADGVTVGMKAANESSETRTSPRPK
;
A
#
# COMPACT_ATOMS: atom_id res chain seq x y z
N MET A 1 7.28 -51.43 -0.02
CA MET A 1 7.52 -50.18 -0.76
C MET A 1 6.42 -49.21 -0.38
N VAL A 2 6.72 -48.20 0.44
CA VAL A 2 5.76 -47.16 0.85
C VAL A 2 6.42 -45.82 0.55
N THR A 3 5.94 -45.14 -0.49
CA THR A 3 6.42 -43.82 -0.90
C THR A 3 5.61 -42.78 -0.14
N ASN A 4 6.24 -42.12 0.84
CA ASN A 4 5.64 -40.97 1.54
C ASN A 4 5.71 -39.74 0.63
N TYR A 5 4.57 -39.24 0.19
CA TYR A 5 4.49 -37.94 -0.48
C TYR A 5 4.47 -36.85 0.59
N THR A 6 5.63 -36.25 0.84
CA THR A 6 5.72 -35.05 1.67
C THR A 6 5.05 -33.91 0.91
N THR A 7 3.89 -33.47 1.37
CA THR A 7 3.21 -32.28 0.89
C THR A 7 4.07 -31.06 1.26
N ALA A 8 4.80 -30.52 0.29
CA ALA A 8 5.46 -29.23 0.42
C ALA A 8 4.36 -28.15 0.50
N MET A 9 3.89 -27.88 1.72
CA MET A 9 3.07 -26.70 2.00
C MET A 9 3.95 -25.48 1.75
N ALA A 10 3.63 -24.71 0.71
CA ALA A 10 4.21 -23.40 0.47
C ALA A 10 4.08 -22.58 1.76
N THR A 11 5.16 -22.50 2.53
CA THR A 11 5.19 -21.80 3.81
C THR A 11 5.23 -20.33 3.47
N VAL A 12 4.06 -19.73 3.36
CA VAL A 12 3.93 -18.28 3.23
C VAL A 12 4.61 -17.68 4.45
N ASN A 13 5.71 -16.96 4.23
CA ASN A 13 6.52 -16.43 5.30
C ASN A 13 5.74 -15.30 5.99
N VAL A 14 5.11 -15.60 7.13
CA VAL A 14 4.27 -14.67 7.91
C VAL A 14 5.01 -13.36 8.21
N ILE A 15 6.34 -13.43 8.35
CA ILE A 15 7.22 -12.29 8.56
C ILE A 15 7.12 -11.26 7.42
N ASP A 16 7.00 -11.72 6.16
CA ASP A 16 6.91 -10.83 5.01
C ASP A 16 5.55 -10.14 4.94
N GLY A 17 4.48 -10.84 5.34
CA GLY A 17 3.15 -10.24 5.49
C GLY A 17 3.11 -9.15 6.58
N VAL A 18 3.76 -9.38 7.72
CA VAL A 18 3.85 -8.39 8.80
C VAL A 18 4.67 -7.17 8.38
N ARG A 19 5.80 -7.37 7.69
CA ARG A 19 6.61 -6.27 7.16
C ARG A 19 5.84 -5.43 6.15
N TYR A 20 5.10 -6.09 5.25
CA TYR A 20 4.25 -5.41 4.28
C TYR A 20 3.15 -4.57 4.96
N GLY A 21 2.46 -5.15 5.95
CA GLY A 21 1.45 -4.42 6.73
C GLY A 21 2.03 -3.22 7.48
N LEU A 22 3.21 -3.37 8.07
CA LEU A 22 3.89 -2.28 8.76
C LEU A 22 4.29 -1.16 7.79
N ASP A 23 4.84 -1.48 6.62
CA ASP A 23 5.17 -0.50 5.59
C ASP A 23 3.92 0.27 5.13
N LEU A 24 2.80 -0.42 4.97
CA LEU A 24 1.52 0.19 4.62
C LEU A 24 1.01 1.14 5.71
N ILE A 25 1.10 0.75 6.99
CA ILE A 25 0.72 1.59 8.13
C ILE A 25 1.59 2.84 8.19
N VAL A 26 2.91 2.68 8.07
CA VAL A 26 3.85 3.82 8.07
C VAL A 26 3.52 4.76 6.91
N TYR A 27 3.24 4.22 5.73
CA TYR A 27 2.89 5.02 4.56
C TYR A 27 1.59 5.81 4.77
N ILE A 28 0.52 5.16 5.26
CA ILE A 28 -0.75 5.82 5.62
C ILE A 28 -0.52 6.90 6.67
N PHE A 29 0.29 6.60 7.68
CA PHE A 29 0.59 7.53 8.77
C PHE A 29 1.34 8.76 8.27
N VAL A 30 2.36 8.59 7.42
CA VAL A 30 3.12 9.70 6.83
C VAL A 30 2.25 10.59 5.96
N ILE A 31 1.45 9.99 5.07
CA ILE A 31 0.51 10.76 4.23
C ILE A 31 -0.50 11.49 5.10
N GLY A 32 -1.15 10.77 6.03
CA GLY A 32 -2.15 11.33 6.92
C GLY A 32 -1.62 12.49 7.75
N LEU A 33 -0.39 12.40 8.26
CA LEU A 33 0.26 13.51 8.96
C LEU A 33 0.58 14.67 8.02
N ALA A 34 1.21 14.41 6.87
CA ALA A 34 1.61 15.47 5.95
C ALA A 34 0.40 16.27 5.44
N THR A 35 -0.63 15.58 4.97
CA THR A 35 -1.86 16.22 4.46
C THR A 35 -2.75 16.73 5.59
N GLY A 36 -2.77 16.04 6.73
CA GLY A 36 -3.54 16.46 7.91
C GLY A 36 -3.00 17.77 8.49
N LEU A 37 -1.68 17.92 8.61
CA LEU A 37 -1.06 19.17 9.02
C LEU A 37 -1.35 20.30 8.02
N GLY A 38 -1.24 20.03 6.71
CA GLY A 38 -1.61 20.99 5.68
C GLY A 38 -3.07 21.46 5.77
N LEU A 39 -3.99 20.53 6.05
CA LEU A 39 -5.41 20.83 6.24
C LEU A 39 -5.63 21.71 7.48
N LEU A 40 -5.03 21.35 8.62
CA LEU A 40 -5.15 22.11 9.87
C LEU A 40 -4.62 23.54 9.72
N ILE A 41 -3.46 23.69 9.06
CA ILE A 41 -2.87 25.01 8.77
C ILE A 41 -3.79 25.79 7.83
N GLY A 42 -4.33 25.15 6.79
CA GLY A 42 -5.27 25.77 5.87
C GLY A 42 -6.53 26.31 6.58
N ILE A 43 -7.12 25.52 7.48
CA ILE A 43 -8.28 25.95 8.28
C ILE A 43 -7.90 27.10 9.22
N ALA A 44 -6.75 27.01 9.90
CA ALA A 44 -6.30 28.04 10.84
C ALA A 44 -6.07 29.40 10.15
N ILE A 45 -5.43 29.41 8.98
CA ILE A 45 -5.25 30.62 8.17
C ILE A 45 -6.59 31.09 7.59
N GLY A 46 -7.45 30.14 7.22
CA GLY A 46 -8.78 30.36 6.65
C GLY A 46 -9.74 31.14 7.55
N GLY A 47 -9.58 31.00 8.87
CA GLY A 47 -10.42 31.61 9.90
C GLY A 47 -9.99 33.02 10.34
N VAL A 48 -8.95 33.58 9.76
CA VAL A 48 -8.54 34.97 10.02
C VAL A 48 -9.53 35.92 9.33
N ASP A 49 -9.93 37.02 10.01
CA ASP A 49 -10.84 38.06 9.50
C ASP A 49 -10.18 38.94 8.42
N ASN A 50 -9.69 38.30 7.36
CA ASN A 50 -9.11 38.92 6.19
C ASN A 50 -9.40 38.03 4.98
N ILE A 51 -10.09 38.61 3.98
CA ILE A 51 -10.53 37.90 2.77
C ILE A 51 -9.38 37.18 2.03
N VAL A 52 -8.19 37.78 2.00
CA VAL A 52 -7.03 37.23 1.27
C VAL A 52 -6.50 36.00 1.99
N PHE A 53 -6.31 36.10 3.31
CA PHE A 53 -5.88 34.95 4.13
C PHE A 53 -6.93 33.85 4.14
N SER A 54 -8.21 34.21 4.21
CA SER A 54 -9.31 33.24 4.14
C SER A 54 -9.28 32.42 2.85
N LEU A 55 -9.08 33.09 1.70
CA LEU A 55 -8.99 32.43 0.40
C LEU A 55 -7.77 31.53 0.28
N ILE A 56 -6.61 31.98 0.75
CA ILE A 56 -5.37 31.19 0.76
C ILE A 56 -5.53 29.95 1.65
N GLY A 57 -6.12 30.12 2.84
CA GLY A 57 -6.40 29.02 3.76
C GLY A 57 -7.34 27.98 3.16
N ALA A 58 -8.41 28.43 2.50
CA ALA A 58 -9.35 27.54 1.81
C ALA A 58 -8.69 26.75 0.66
N LEU A 59 -7.85 27.41 -0.16
CA LEU A 59 -7.11 26.73 -1.22
C LEU A 59 -6.09 25.73 -0.67
N LEU A 60 -5.41 26.06 0.42
CA LEU A 60 -4.46 25.16 1.07
C LEU A 60 -5.17 23.95 1.69
N ALA A 61 -6.31 24.15 2.34
CA ALA A 61 -7.13 23.09 2.89
C ALA A 61 -7.66 22.17 1.77
N LEU A 62 -8.14 22.75 0.67
CA LEU A 62 -8.60 22.00 -0.50
C LEU A 62 -7.47 21.18 -1.12
N ALA A 63 -6.31 21.78 -1.34
CA ALA A 63 -5.14 21.09 -1.88
C ALA A 63 -4.69 19.93 -0.97
N SER A 64 -4.70 20.15 0.34
CA SER A 64 -4.37 19.12 1.33
C SER A 64 -5.36 17.95 1.32
N PHE A 65 -6.65 18.26 1.18
CA PHE A 65 -7.69 17.23 1.03
C PHE A 65 -7.53 16.42 -0.26
N LEU A 66 -7.26 17.09 -1.39
CA LEU A 66 -7.00 16.42 -2.67
C LEU A 66 -5.75 15.53 -2.60
N ALA A 67 -4.68 16.00 -1.97
CA ALA A 67 -3.46 15.22 -1.77
C ALA A 67 -3.72 13.98 -0.90
N PHE A 68 -4.54 14.11 0.15
CA PHE A 68 -4.95 12.97 0.97
C PHE A 68 -5.73 11.93 0.17
N TYR A 69 -6.72 12.40 -0.62
CA TYR A 69 -7.53 11.53 -1.47
C TYR A 69 -6.67 10.79 -2.52
N ALA A 70 -5.77 11.51 -3.19
CA ALA A 70 -4.84 10.93 -4.15
C ALA A 70 -3.90 9.90 -3.47
N GLY A 71 -3.42 10.20 -2.26
CA GLY A 71 -2.61 9.29 -1.45
C GLY A 71 -3.34 7.98 -1.14
N MET A 72 -4.61 8.06 -0.72
CA MET A 72 -5.47 6.89 -0.48
C MET A 72 -5.68 6.04 -1.73
N MET A 73 -5.89 6.68 -2.89
CA MET A 73 -5.99 5.96 -4.16
C MET A 73 -4.68 5.28 -4.55
N GLY A 74 -3.54 5.93 -4.31
CA GLY A 74 -2.22 5.33 -4.51
C GLY A 74 -1.99 4.08 -3.66
N ILE A 75 -2.44 4.10 -2.40
CA ILE A 75 -2.36 2.93 -1.51
C ILE A 75 -3.20 1.78 -2.06
N LEU A 76 -4.44 2.06 -2.46
CA LEU A 76 -5.34 1.04 -2.99
C LEU A 76 -4.74 0.39 -4.25
N TYR A 77 -4.19 1.21 -5.14
CA TYR A 77 -3.50 0.72 -6.34
C TYR A 77 -2.27 -0.14 -5.99
N LYS A 78 -1.43 0.31 -5.05
CA LYS A 78 -0.25 -0.44 -4.60
C LYS A 78 -0.64 -1.83 -4.08
N VAL A 79 -1.67 -1.91 -3.23
CA VAL A 79 -2.16 -3.18 -2.66
C VAL A 79 -2.62 -4.14 -3.75
N ILE A 80 -3.34 -3.65 -4.76
CA ILE A 80 -3.81 -4.48 -5.87
C ILE A 80 -2.62 -4.97 -6.72
N ALA A 81 -1.69 -4.07 -7.06
CA ALA A 81 -0.53 -4.40 -7.88
C ALA A 81 0.39 -5.45 -7.21
N ASP A 82 0.64 -5.29 -5.91
CA ASP A 82 1.44 -6.24 -5.14
C ASP A 82 0.74 -7.60 -5.02
N GLY A 83 -0.59 -7.59 -4.79
CA GLY A 83 -1.40 -8.81 -4.78
C GLY A 83 -1.37 -9.58 -6.10
N VAL A 84 -1.52 -8.89 -7.23
CA VAL A 84 -1.42 -9.50 -8.57
C VAL A 84 -0.02 -10.08 -8.81
N THR A 85 1.03 -9.33 -8.45
CA THR A 85 2.42 -9.76 -8.63
C THR A 85 2.74 -11.02 -7.84
N VAL A 86 2.31 -11.09 -6.57
CA VAL A 86 2.49 -12.28 -5.73
C VAL A 86 1.69 -13.46 -6.28
N GLY A 87 0.44 -13.22 -6.72
CA GLY A 87 -0.40 -14.26 -7.33
C GLY A 87 0.21 -14.85 -8.60
N MET A 88 0.77 -14.02 -9.49
CA MET A 88 1.44 -14.47 -10.71
C MET A 88 2.70 -15.31 -10.42
N LYS A 89 3.50 -14.91 -9.41
CA LYS A 89 4.68 -15.68 -8.98
C LYS A 89 4.29 -17.08 -8.50
N ALA A 90 3.29 -17.17 -7.62
CA ALA A 90 2.79 -18.45 -7.11
C ALA A 90 2.26 -19.36 -8.23
N ALA A 91 1.59 -18.81 -9.23
CA ALA A 91 1.11 -19.57 -10.38
C ALA A 91 2.26 -20.12 -11.26
N ASN A 92 3.31 -19.32 -11.50
CA ASN A 92 4.45 -19.75 -12.33
C ASN A 92 5.34 -20.80 -11.63
N GLU A 93 5.60 -20.67 -10.33
CA GLU A 93 6.39 -21.67 -9.56
C GLU A 93 5.73 -23.06 -9.56
N SER A 94 4.39 -23.11 -9.52
CA SER A 94 3.64 -24.37 -9.57
C SER A 94 3.74 -25.09 -10.92
N SER A 95 4.13 -24.39 -11.99
CA SER A 95 4.25 -24.93 -13.34
C SER A 95 5.62 -25.54 -13.62
N GLU A 96 6.70 -24.99 -13.05
CA GLU A 96 8.07 -25.55 -13.17
C GLU A 96 8.23 -26.89 -12.44
N THR A 97 7.49 -27.13 -11.36
CA THR A 97 7.57 -28.39 -10.61
C THR A 97 6.98 -29.58 -11.39
N ARG A 98 6.14 -29.34 -12.40
CA ARG A 98 5.50 -30.41 -13.22
C ARG A 98 6.32 -30.85 -14.44
N THR A 99 7.40 -30.16 -14.78
CA THR A 99 8.16 -30.40 -16.03
C THR A 99 9.54 -31.02 -15.86
N SER A 100 9.92 -31.53 -14.67
CA SER A 100 11.15 -32.33 -14.54
C SER A 100 10.89 -33.84 -14.69
N PRO A 101 11.13 -34.39 -15.89
CA PRO A 101 11.90 -35.61 -16.01
C PRO A 101 13.23 -35.24 -16.68
N ARG A 102 14.31 -35.16 -15.90
CA ARG A 102 15.66 -35.21 -16.49
C ARG A 102 16.27 -36.59 -16.22
N PRO A 103 16.24 -37.51 -17.20
CA PRO A 103 17.06 -38.71 -17.17
C PRO A 103 18.51 -38.33 -17.53
N LYS A 104 19.47 -38.83 -16.75
CA LYS A 104 20.62 -39.61 -17.20
C LYS A 104 21.22 -40.33 -16.00
#